data_AF-A0A2W5N6L9-F1
#
_entry.id   AF-A0A2W5N6L9-F1
#
_cell.length_a   1.000
_cell.length_b   1.000
_cell.length_c   1.000
_cell.angle_alpha   90.00
_cell.angle_beta   90.00
_cell.angle_gamma   90.00
#
_symmetry.space_group_name_H-M   'P 1'
#
loop_
_entity.id
_entity.type
_entity.pdbx_description
1 polymer ?
#
loop_
_entity_poly.entity_id
_entity_poly.type
_entity_poly.pdbx_seq_one_letter_code
_entity_poly.pdbx_strand_id
1 'polypeptide(L)'
;MNRLIALTLALVLSLVALTGTAHAQTNVGTASCDYTAIKNSLHSTESAGTGNYSSYNSASGTAGRYQFTKYNREYFIRKYPSCNGSSCLDLQAWLHNENCKAVQECTMDALTAENQKLIENNSSCQKLLANGGAWVTGTKTGQTPLSCHVTMSGLIAAVHLGGPKQCAAILANGHGDNDGNTQASYYVCAHKDLPVPGNCTPVPNNAVGISSQTATQAQMDFIAGSGGLVLDGPANPLRDWWLPALALMAEQFTVNMIAQVEAIGMMLDAKHQLETQRLFQLKVAEAHKDYHPSEQMCTFGTFARDLASTDRLAKVTHASVANQLLQREMASGESLASNPDSDNLSRWTQYRERFCDPGDNATGMATICTEPGPENLRNSDINYTQTLDQPLSLAIDLTDDVTTEDEETVFALVDYLFAHNPPKRPPASATDMVKFQTHYMNLRSITAMRGIARNSIANLIALKTATPNSEAGQGNAPYLKALIRELGVAEEEEITKYLGENPSYYAQMEVLTRKIYQNPNFYTNLYDKPANIQRMRASMQAVKLMQDRDIQAALQRREMLLSMILEVRLRDRAEDVYNATDQSMAESTGSQAQTQN
;
A
#
# COMPACT_ATOMS: atom_id res chain seq x y z
N MET A 1 29.59 -12.53 58.97
CA MET A 1 29.52 -12.68 57.50
C MET A 1 29.09 -11.41 56.76
N ASN A 2 28.48 -10.40 57.40
CA ASN A 2 28.13 -9.12 56.77
C ASN A 2 29.24 -8.05 56.78
N ARG A 3 30.52 -8.43 56.74
CA ARG A 3 31.66 -7.49 56.68
C ARG A 3 32.74 -7.85 55.66
N LEU A 4 32.56 -8.91 54.88
CA LEU A 4 33.50 -9.31 53.82
C LEU A 4 33.05 -8.87 52.42
N ILE A 5 31.78 -8.51 52.23
CA ILE A 5 31.25 -8.03 50.93
C ILE A 5 31.41 -6.51 50.77
N ALA A 6 31.66 -5.79 51.86
CA ALA A 6 31.95 -4.35 51.84
C ALA A 6 33.37 -4.01 51.34
N LEU A 7 34.26 -4.98 51.18
CA LEU A 7 35.66 -4.76 50.78
C LEU A 7 35.91 -5.02 49.28
N THR A 8 35.03 -5.75 48.59
CA THR A 8 35.10 -5.95 47.13
C THR A 8 34.40 -4.83 46.35
N LEU A 9 33.61 -3.99 47.02
CA LEU A 9 32.90 -2.85 46.41
C LEU A 9 33.71 -1.55 46.38
N ALA A 10 34.91 -1.51 46.97
CA ALA A 10 35.71 -0.29 47.13
C ALA A 10 37.04 -0.26 46.37
N LEU A 11 37.38 -1.32 45.61
CA LEU A 11 38.69 -1.44 44.94
C LEU A 11 38.64 -1.44 43.41
N VAL A 12 37.46 -1.28 42.79
CA VAL A 12 37.30 -1.23 41.32
C VAL A 12 36.77 0.13 40.83
N LEU A 13 36.49 1.07 41.75
CA LEU A 13 36.24 2.47 41.41
C LEU A 13 37.45 3.31 41.81
N SER A 14 37.87 4.18 40.89
CA SER A 14 38.83 5.30 41.01
C SER A 14 40.33 5.01 40.84
N LEU A 15 40.78 4.97 39.57
CA LEU A 15 41.95 5.65 38.96
C LEU A 15 42.11 4.98 37.57
N VAL A 16 41.95 5.58 36.39
CA VAL A 16 42.27 6.92 35.87
C VAL A 16 41.43 7.15 34.60
N ALA A 17 40.96 8.38 34.43
CA ALA A 17 40.36 8.89 33.19
C ALA A 17 41.42 9.07 32.08
N LEU A 18 41.12 8.70 30.83
CA LEU A 18 41.21 9.57 29.64
C LEU A 18 40.85 8.80 28.34
N THR A 19 39.96 9.41 27.56
CA THR A 19 39.82 9.37 26.07
C THR A 19 39.50 8.05 25.36
N GLY A 20 38.38 8.03 24.63
CA GLY A 20 38.12 7.04 23.58
C GLY A 20 36.64 6.93 23.19
N THR A 21 36.24 7.66 22.17
CA THR A 21 34.92 7.64 21.51
C THR A 21 34.54 6.28 20.92
N ALA A 22 33.31 5.80 21.15
CA ALA A 22 32.68 4.77 20.31
C ALA A 22 31.14 4.91 20.32
N HIS A 23 30.57 4.75 19.14
CA HIS A 23 29.19 5.05 18.75
C HIS A 23 28.15 4.14 19.40
N ALA A 24 27.04 4.73 19.85
CA ALA A 24 25.77 4.03 20.00
C ALA A 24 24.79 4.55 18.93
N GLN A 25 24.53 3.72 17.91
CA GLN A 25 23.48 3.95 16.92
C GLN A 25 22.12 3.85 17.60
N THR A 26 21.46 4.99 17.75
CA THR A 26 20.00 5.04 17.85
C THR A 26 19.47 5.13 16.43
N ASN A 27 18.67 4.14 16.02
CA ASN A 27 17.94 4.15 14.75
C ASN A 27 16.91 5.29 14.79
N VAL A 28 17.35 6.49 14.39
CA VAL A 28 16.46 7.56 13.95
C VAL A 28 15.95 7.11 12.58
N GLY A 29 14.70 6.66 12.52
CA GLY A 29 14.01 6.52 11.24
C GLY A 29 14.14 7.85 10.50
N THR A 30 14.73 7.82 9.30
CA THR A 30 14.90 9.00 8.45
C THR A 30 13.54 9.65 8.22
N ALA A 31 13.22 10.69 9.00
CA ALA A 31 12.04 11.50 8.77
C ALA A 31 12.22 12.11 7.37
N SER A 32 11.47 11.59 6.40
CA SER A 32 11.46 12.11 5.04
C SER A 32 11.03 13.59 5.12
N CYS A 33 11.85 14.48 4.59
CA CYS A 33 11.56 15.90 4.51
C CYS A 33 10.19 16.11 3.83
N ASP A 34 9.28 16.83 4.47
CA ASP A 34 8.05 17.29 3.81
C ASP A 34 8.40 18.43 2.85
N TYR A 35 8.44 18.12 1.55
CA TYR A 35 8.73 19.09 0.50
C TYR A 35 7.54 20.00 0.15
N THR A 36 6.38 19.85 0.80
CA THR A 36 5.16 20.59 0.44
C THR A 36 5.37 22.10 0.43
N ALA A 37 6.07 22.64 1.43
CA ALA A 37 6.28 24.08 1.56
C ALA A 37 7.20 24.64 0.45
N ILE A 38 8.28 23.93 0.10
CA ILE A 38 9.16 24.34 -1.01
C ILE A 38 8.50 24.13 -2.37
N LYS A 39 7.75 23.05 -2.56
CA LYS A 39 6.97 22.79 -3.78
C LYS A 39 5.92 23.85 -4.03
N ASN A 40 5.23 24.33 -2.99
CA ASN A 40 4.27 25.43 -3.09
C ASN A 40 4.96 26.75 -3.43
N SER A 41 6.13 27.01 -2.84
CA SER A 41 6.94 28.19 -3.17
C SER A 41 7.39 28.15 -4.64
N LEU A 42 7.94 27.04 -5.11
CA LEU A 42 8.33 26.83 -6.51
C LEU A 42 7.13 26.91 -7.46
N HIS A 43 5.98 26.35 -7.09
CA HIS A 43 4.76 26.46 -7.90
C HIS A 43 4.33 27.92 -8.09
N SER A 44 4.27 28.69 -7.00
CA SER A 44 3.89 30.11 -7.04
C SER A 44 4.86 30.96 -7.87
N THR A 45 6.12 30.53 -7.95
CA THR A 45 7.20 31.31 -8.56
C THR A 45 7.51 30.90 -10.00
N GLU A 46 7.58 29.62 -10.30
CA GLU A 46 7.95 29.13 -11.63
C GLU A 46 6.73 28.84 -12.51
N SER A 47 5.54 28.62 -11.92
CA SER A 47 4.43 28.00 -12.65
C SER A 47 3.15 28.86 -12.72
N ALA A 48 2.92 29.75 -11.74
CA ALA A 48 1.69 30.53 -11.66
C ALA A 48 1.70 31.92 -12.35
N GLY A 49 2.78 32.35 -13.05
CA GLY A 49 2.68 33.60 -13.81
C GLY A 49 3.97 34.23 -14.37
N THR A 50 3.85 34.62 -15.64
CA THR A 50 4.49 35.74 -16.39
C THR A 50 6.01 35.82 -16.50
N GLY A 51 6.77 34.83 -16.05
CA GLY A 51 8.22 34.80 -16.29
C GLY A 51 8.52 34.67 -17.78
N ASN A 52 9.20 35.66 -18.36
CA ASN A 52 9.80 35.62 -19.71
C ASN A 52 10.94 34.58 -19.79
N TYR A 53 10.71 33.33 -19.38
CA TYR A 53 11.40 32.23 -20.03
C TYR A 53 10.80 32.18 -21.43
N SER A 54 11.50 32.75 -22.40
CA SER A 54 11.23 32.54 -23.81
C SER A 54 11.49 31.07 -24.14
N SER A 55 10.62 30.19 -23.63
CA SER A 55 10.35 28.95 -24.31
C SER A 55 9.84 29.34 -25.69
N TYR A 56 10.55 28.88 -26.71
CA TYR A 56 10.05 28.90 -28.08
C TYR A 56 8.61 28.36 -28.06
N ASN A 57 7.64 29.22 -28.37
CA ASN A 57 6.17 29.07 -28.31
C ASN A 57 5.48 29.66 -27.07
N SER A 58 5.24 30.97 -27.14
CA SER A 58 4.22 31.67 -26.38
C SER A 58 2.81 31.20 -26.78
N ALA A 59 2.24 30.27 -26.02
CA ALA A 59 0.79 30.06 -25.98
C ALA A 59 0.30 30.46 -24.59
N SER A 60 -0.31 31.64 -24.52
CA SER A 60 -0.94 32.22 -23.34
C SER A 60 -2.20 31.42 -22.97
N GLY A 61 -2.07 30.53 -21.98
CA GLY A 61 -3.20 29.80 -21.41
C GLY A 61 -2.71 28.90 -20.29
N THR A 62 -3.02 29.27 -19.05
CA THR A 62 -2.67 28.54 -17.82
C THR A 62 -3.18 27.09 -17.86
N ALA A 63 -2.28 26.12 -17.99
CA ALA A 63 -2.49 24.76 -17.50
C ALA A 63 -1.13 24.05 -17.34
N GLY A 64 -0.87 23.50 -16.15
CA GLY A 64 0.37 22.83 -15.75
C GLY A 64 0.82 23.35 -14.38
N ARG A 65 1.07 22.46 -13.41
CA ARG A 65 1.60 22.79 -12.07
C ARG A 65 3.09 23.10 -12.08
N TYR A 66 3.89 22.49 -12.95
CA TYR A 66 5.34 22.69 -13.01
C TYR A 66 5.83 22.69 -14.46
N GLN A 67 6.76 23.59 -14.78
CA GLN A 67 7.42 23.64 -16.09
C GLN A 67 8.77 22.95 -16.02
N PHE A 68 8.95 21.90 -16.82
CA PHE A 68 10.23 21.22 -16.99
C PHE A 68 10.70 21.36 -18.43
N THR A 69 12.01 21.51 -18.61
CA THR A 69 12.61 21.36 -19.95
C THR A 69 12.29 19.96 -20.50
N LYS A 70 12.20 19.83 -21.83
CA LYS A 70 11.94 18.53 -22.48
C LYS A 70 12.91 17.44 -21.99
N TYR A 71 14.19 17.79 -21.86
CA TYR A 71 15.23 16.89 -21.40
C TYR A 71 15.00 16.43 -19.96
N ASN A 72 14.74 17.34 -19.02
CA ASN A 72 14.50 16.98 -17.62
C ASN A 72 13.23 16.14 -17.47
N ARG A 73 12.15 16.51 -18.17
CA ARG A 73 10.90 15.74 -18.16
C ARG A 73 11.12 14.29 -18.62
N GLU A 74 11.76 14.10 -19.78
CA GLU A 74 12.06 12.77 -20.31
C GLU A 74 13.00 11.99 -19.39
N TYR A 75 14.01 12.65 -18.82
CA TYR A 75 14.95 12.05 -17.90
C TYR A 75 14.26 11.50 -16.64
N PHE A 76 13.47 12.32 -15.96
CA PHE A 76 12.83 11.91 -14.71
C PHE A 76 11.73 10.87 -14.93
N ILE A 77 10.92 10.98 -16.01
CA ILE A 77 9.90 9.97 -16.32
C ILE A 77 10.53 8.60 -16.61
N ARG A 78 11.69 8.58 -17.30
CA ARG A 78 12.40 7.32 -17.59
C ARG A 78 13.12 6.77 -16.38
N LYS A 79 13.75 7.64 -15.57
CA LYS A 79 14.51 7.25 -14.38
C LYS A 79 13.61 6.81 -13.21
N TYR A 80 12.39 7.35 -13.13
CA TYR A 80 11.41 7.06 -12.09
C TYR A 80 10.11 6.50 -12.69
N PRO A 81 10.07 5.20 -13.04
CA PRO A 81 8.89 4.56 -13.62
C PRO A 81 7.63 4.66 -12.75
N SER A 82 7.81 4.83 -11.43
CA SER A 82 6.73 5.02 -10.46
C SER A 82 5.85 6.24 -10.74
N CYS A 83 6.36 7.24 -11.47
CA CYS A 83 5.57 8.41 -11.84
C CYS A 83 4.60 8.15 -13.01
N ASN A 84 4.64 6.97 -13.65
CA ASN A 84 3.73 6.53 -14.72
C ASN A 84 3.43 7.60 -15.81
N GLY A 85 4.48 8.24 -16.31
CA GLY A 85 4.40 9.45 -17.12
C GLY A 85 4.52 9.28 -18.64
N SER A 86 4.46 8.06 -19.19
CA SER A 86 4.75 7.83 -20.62
C SER A 86 3.81 8.59 -21.57
N SER A 87 2.56 8.82 -21.17
CA SER A 87 1.57 9.63 -21.89
C SER A 87 1.78 11.15 -21.78
N CYS A 88 2.71 11.58 -20.92
CA CYS A 88 2.97 12.98 -20.58
C CYS A 88 4.30 13.50 -21.16
N LEU A 89 4.92 12.76 -22.09
CA LEU A 89 6.19 13.16 -22.71
C LEU A 89 6.04 14.35 -23.67
N ASP A 90 4.88 14.49 -24.31
CA ASP A 90 4.56 15.62 -25.16
C ASP A 90 4.31 16.90 -24.34
N LEU A 91 4.75 18.07 -24.84
CA LEU A 91 4.63 19.32 -24.10
C LEU A 91 3.17 19.78 -23.95
N GLN A 92 2.34 19.59 -24.98
CA GLN A 92 0.93 19.96 -24.92
C GLN A 92 0.18 19.02 -23.96
N ALA A 93 0.47 17.72 -24.01
CA ALA A 93 -0.06 16.77 -23.03
C ALA A 93 0.41 17.12 -21.61
N TRP A 94 1.69 17.45 -21.41
CA TRP A 94 2.23 17.85 -20.11
C TRP A 94 1.46 19.02 -19.53
N LEU A 95 1.29 20.10 -20.29
CA LEU A 95 0.65 21.32 -19.80
C LEU A 95 -0.87 21.13 -19.61
N HIS A 96 -1.57 20.58 -20.61
CA HIS A 96 -3.03 20.65 -20.65
C HIS A 96 -3.77 19.40 -20.13
N ASN A 97 -3.10 18.25 -19.98
CA ASN A 97 -3.77 17.03 -19.52
C ASN A 97 -3.81 16.96 -17.99
N GLU A 98 -5.01 16.83 -17.41
CA GLU A 98 -5.18 16.71 -15.96
C GLU A 98 -4.45 15.49 -15.37
N ASN A 99 -4.38 14.38 -16.12
CA ASN A 99 -3.68 13.18 -15.67
C ASN A 99 -2.17 13.43 -15.52
N CYS A 100 -1.61 14.38 -16.25
CA CYS A 100 -0.20 14.75 -16.15
C CYS A 100 0.11 15.63 -14.93
N LYS A 101 -0.90 16.13 -14.19
CA LYS A 101 -0.68 16.86 -12.93
C LYS A 101 -0.09 15.98 -11.84
N ALA A 102 -0.53 14.72 -11.74
CA ALA A 102 0.05 13.76 -10.79
C ALA A 102 1.49 13.38 -11.18
N VAL A 103 1.75 13.24 -12.48
CA VAL A 103 3.09 12.97 -13.02
C VAL A 103 4.03 14.15 -12.74
N GLN A 104 3.55 15.38 -12.88
CA GLN A 104 4.27 16.61 -12.54
C GLN A 104 4.66 16.67 -11.07
N GLU A 105 3.74 16.37 -10.15
CA GLU A 105 4.03 16.31 -8.71
C GLU A 105 5.08 15.24 -8.41
N CYS A 106 4.91 14.03 -8.92
CA CYS A 106 5.87 12.94 -8.72
C CYS A 106 7.26 13.28 -9.29
N THR A 107 7.30 13.94 -10.45
CA THR A 107 8.55 14.40 -11.08
C THR A 107 9.22 15.48 -10.24
N MET A 108 8.44 16.40 -9.66
CA MET A 108 8.95 17.43 -8.77
C MET A 108 9.52 16.82 -7.48
N ASP A 109 8.82 15.84 -6.89
CA ASP A 109 9.28 15.10 -5.71
C ASP A 109 10.59 14.35 -5.97
N ALA A 110 10.70 13.73 -7.15
CA ALA A 110 11.92 13.06 -7.57
C ALA A 110 13.09 14.04 -7.76
N LEU A 111 12.83 15.21 -8.37
CA LEU A 111 13.84 16.26 -8.54
C LEU A 111 14.29 16.85 -7.21
N THR A 112 13.38 17.17 -6.29
CA THR A 112 13.75 17.70 -4.97
C THR A 112 14.53 16.68 -4.16
N ALA A 113 14.16 15.40 -4.23
CA ALA A 113 14.90 14.33 -3.57
C ALA A 113 16.32 14.15 -4.15
N GLU A 114 16.49 14.28 -5.48
CA GLU A 114 17.80 14.23 -6.12
C GLU A 114 18.65 15.45 -5.73
N ASN A 115 18.08 16.65 -5.72
CA ASN A 115 18.77 17.86 -5.27
C ASN A 115 19.17 17.78 -3.79
N GLN A 116 18.33 17.22 -2.92
CA GLN A 116 18.69 16.98 -1.53
C GLN A 116 19.89 16.04 -1.43
N LYS A 117 19.89 14.91 -2.17
CA LYS A 117 21.05 13.99 -2.19
C LYS A 117 22.31 14.67 -2.72
N LEU A 118 22.20 15.56 -3.71
CA LEU A 118 23.34 16.35 -4.19
C LEU A 118 23.88 17.29 -3.11
N ILE A 119 23.01 17.90 -2.30
CA ILE A 119 23.39 18.76 -1.18
C ILE A 119 24.03 17.96 -0.05
N GLU A 120 23.48 16.81 0.29
CA GLU A 120 24.01 15.87 1.29
C GLU A 120 25.43 15.40 0.92
N ASN A 121 25.65 15.09 -0.35
CA ASN A 121 26.94 14.59 -0.84
C ASN A 121 27.97 15.69 -1.13
N ASN A 122 27.59 16.97 -1.12
CA ASN A 122 28.48 18.07 -1.44
C ASN A 122 29.02 18.76 -0.18
N SER A 123 30.32 18.62 0.04
CA SER A 123 31.00 19.16 1.23
C SER A 123 30.88 20.68 1.39
N SER A 124 30.77 21.44 0.30
CA SER A 124 30.54 22.89 0.36
C SER A 124 29.12 23.21 0.85
N CYS A 125 28.11 22.45 0.42
CA CYS A 125 26.76 22.63 0.92
C CYS A 125 26.66 22.26 2.40
N GLN A 126 27.32 21.17 2.82
CA GLN A 126 27.37 20.77 4.23
C GLN A 126 28.03 21.83 5.11
N LYS A 127 29.09 22.51 4.62
CA LYS A 127 29.70 23.65 5.33
C LYS A 127 28.74 24.81 5.51
N LEU A 128 27.89 25.08 4.51
CA LEU A 128 26.87 26.13 4.61
C LEU A 128 25.74 25.76 5.58
N LEU A 129 25.41 24.47 5.75
CA LEU A 129 24.39 23.99 6.69
C LEU A 129 24.90 23.79 8.13
N ALA A 130 26.22 23.68 8.33
CA ALA A 130 26.81 23.49 9.64
C ALA A 130 26.50 24.65 10.61
N ASN A 131 26.43 24.35 11.91
CA ASN A 131 26.21 25.32 12.99
C ASN A 131 24.94 26.19 12.87
N GLY A 132 23.84 25.63 12.37
CA GLY A 132 22.56 26.35 12.26
C GLY A 132 22.42 27.19 11.00
N GLY A 133 23.30 26.98 10.01
CA GLY A 133 23.26 27.66 8.72
C GLY A 133 24.10 28.93 8.70
N ALA A 134 24.99 29.06 7.71
CA ALA A 134 25.74 30.28 7.47
C ALA A 134 24.78 31.45 7.15
N TRP A 135 25.16 32.68 7.51
CA TRP A 135 24.46 33.86 7.02
C TRP A 135 24.87 34.12 5.58
N VAL A 136 23.88 34.22 4.70
CA VAL A 136 24.07 34.63 3.31
C VAL A 136 23.28 35.89 3.05
N THR A 137 23.83 36.77 2.21
CA THR A 137 23.13 37.96 1.72
C THR A 137 23.01 37.84 0.21
N GLY A 138 21.77 37.86 -0.28
CA GLY A 138 21.47 37.81 -1.69
C GLY A 138 20.92 39.12 -2.20
N THR A 139 21.26 39.44 -3.45
CA THR A 139 20.75 40.63 -4.13
C THR A 139 20.03 40.24 -5.41
N LYS A 140 18.99 41.01 -5.72
CA LYS A 140 18.23 40.98 -6.96
C LYS A 140 18.16 42.40 -7.48
N THR A 141 18.46 42.62 -8.76
CA THR A 141 18.48 43.98 -9.33
C THR A 141 17.13 44.67 -9.10
N GLY A 142 17.17 45.84 -8.48
CA GLY A 142 15.96 46.62 -8.16
C GLY A 142 15.29 46.26 -6.83
N GLN A 143 15.88 45.38 -6.02
CA GLN A 143 15.38 45.05 -4.68
C GLN A 143 16.45 45.23 -3.61
N THR A 144 15.99 45.44 -2.37
CA THR A 144 16.87 45.52 -1.21
C THR A 144 17.56 44.16 -0.98
N PRO A 145 18.87 44.14 -0.69
CA PRO A 145 19.56 42.91 -0.29
C PRO A 145 18.83 42.20 0.84
N LEU A 146 18.69 40.88 0.74
CA LEU A 146 18.04 40.04 1.74
C LEU A 146 19.07 39.15 2.41
N SER A 147 19.14 39.19 3.74
CA SER A 147 20.03 38.34 4.53
C SER A 147 19.24 37.29 5.29
N CYS A 148 19.67 36.03 5.24
CA CYS A 148 19.03 34.92 5.96
C CYS A 148 20.04 33.85 6.37
N HIS A 149 19.62 32.98 7.29
CA HIS A 149 20.32 31.72 7.56
C HIS A 149 20.06 30.72 6.43
N VAL A 150 21.11 30.05 5.99
CA VAL A 150 21.01 28.96 5.01
C VAL A 150 20.23 27.80 5.61
N THR A 151 19.13 27.42 4.95
CA THR A 151 18.33 26.23 5.28
C THR A 151 18.48 25.17 4.21
N MET A 152 18.10 23.92 4.51
CA MET A 152 18.09 22.85 3.49
C MET A 152 17.17 23.24 2.31
N SER A 153 15.97 23.75 2.60
CA SER A 153 15.02 24.22 1.59
C SER A 153 15.62 25.36 0.74
N GLY A 154 16.31 26.32 1.37
CA GLY A 154 16.98 27.40 0.65
C GLY A 154 18.15 26.92 -0.24
N LEU A 155 18.85 25.86 0.16
CA LEU A 155 19.86 25.25 -0.72
C LEU A 155 19.24 24.44 -1.85
N ILE A 156 18.16 23.71 -1.62
CA ILE A 156 17.44 22.99 -2.69
C ILE A 156 16.99 23.97 -3.77
N ALA A 157 16.49 25.13 -3.34
CA ALA A 157 16.15 26.26 -4.19
C ALA A 157 17.31 26.78 -5.04
N ALA A 158 18.46 27.06 -4.41
CA ALA A 158 19.64 27.55 -5.12
C ALA A 158 20.22 26.50 -6.08
N VAL A 159 20.27 25.23 -5.67
CA VAL A 159 20.76 24.10 -6.47
C VAL A 159 19.85 23.79 -7.65
N HIS A 160 18.54 23.99 -7.51
CA HIS A 160 17.58 23.84 -8.61
C HIS A 160 17.91 24.73 -9.80
N LEU A 161 18.37 25.96 -9.56
CA LEU A 161 18.66 26.94 -10.63
C LEU A 161 20.05 26.81 -11.25
N GLY A 162 21.07 26.48 -10.44
CA GLY A 162 22.47 26.51 -10.89
C GLY A 162 23.26 25.22 -10.65
N GLY A 163 22.58 24.14 -10.24
CA GLY A 163 23.19 22.86 -9.93
C GLY A 163 24.06 22.86 -8.66
N PRO A 164 24.81 21.77 -8.41
CA PRO A 164 25.58 21.59 -7.17
C PRO A 164 26.76 22.58 -7.01
N LYS A 165 27.15 23.29 -8.06
CA LYS A 165 28.23 24.28 -8.01
C LYS A 165 27.84 25.52 -7.19
N GLN A 166 26.54 25.79 -7.02
CA GLN A 166 26.07 26.97 -6.31
C GLN A 166 26.54 27.00 -4.86
N CYS A 167 26.58 25.86 -4.16
CA CYS A 167 27.09 25.84 -2.79
C CYS A 167 28.56 26.26 -2.68
N ALA A 168 29.40 25.81 -3.63
CA ALA A 168 30.80 26.19 -3.65
C ALA A 168 30.98 27.66 -3.99
N ALA A 169 30.17 28.17 -4.94
CA ALA A 169 30.18 29.58 -5.31
C ALA A 169 29.72 30.46 -4.14
N ILE A 170 28.58 30.17 -3.49
CA ILE A 170 28.09 30.88 -2.30
C ILE A 170 29.14 30.87 -1.19
N LEU A 171 29.79 29.73 -0.95
CA LEU A 171 30.84 29.64 0.07
C LEU A 171 32.07 30.50 -0.29
N ALA A 172 32.40 30.63 -1.57
CA ALA A 172 33.59 31.35 -2.02
C ALA A 172 33.39 32.87 -2.16
N ASN A 173 32.25 33.31 -2.68
CA ASN A 173 31.98 34.72 -3.00
C ASN A 173 30.80 35.33 -2.21
N GLY A 174 30.12 34.54 -1.37
CA GLY A 174 28.99 34.98 -0.56
C GLY A 174 27.64 35.05 -1.29
N HIS A 175 27.62 34.88 -2.63
CA HIS A 175 26.41 35.10 -3.42
C HIS A 175 26.06 34.03 -4.47
N GLY A 176 26.98 33.16 -4.83
CA GLY A 176 26.79 32.15 -5.88
C GLY A 176 26.84 32.73 -7.29
N ASP A 177 26.40 31.96 -8.29
CA ASP A 177 26.25 32.45 -9.66
C ASP A 177 24.97 33.29 -9.79
N ASN A 178 24.92 34.13 -10.83
CA ASN A 178 23.73 34.92 -11.14
C ASN A 178 22.84 34.16 -12.14
N ASP A 179 21.55 34.03 -11.81
CA ASP A 179 20.51 33.68 -12.76
C ASP A 179 19.86 34.99 -13.26
N GLY A 180 20.36 35.47 -14.40
CA GLY A 180 20.02 36.80 -14.91
C GLY A 180 20.40 37.91 -13.93
N ASN A 181 19.39 38.53 -13.32
CA ASN A 181 19.53 39.66 -12.39
C ASN A 181 19.42 39.26 -10.90
N THR A 182 19.39 37.96 -10.59
CA THR A 182 19.21 37.44 -9.23
C THR A 182 20.37 36.55 -8.84
N GLN A 183 21.00 36.81 -7.70
CA GLN A 183 22.06 35.96 -7.15
C GLN A 183 21.50 34.64 -6.59
N ALA A 184 22.24 33.54 -6.68
CA ALA A 184 21.83 32.26 -6.09
C ALA A 184 21.57 32.35 -4.58
N SER A 185 22.34 33.16 -3.85
CA SER A 185 22.11 33.43 -2.42
C SER A 185 20.77 34.14 -2.13
N TYR A 186 20.22 34.87 -3.11
CA TYR A 186 18.90 35.48 -2.96
C TYR A 186 17.82 34.39 -2.91
N TYR A 187 17.94 33.36 -3.76
CA TYR A 187 17.03 32.21 -3.77
C TYR A 187 17.12 31.32 -2.53
N VAL A 188 18.24 31.38 -1.80
CA VAL A 188 18.33 30.75 -0.47
C VAL A 188 17.36 31.40 0.52
N CYS A 189 17.13 32.71 0.37
CA CYS A 189 16.33 33.50 1.30
C CYS A 189 14.89 33.69 0.83
N ALA A 190 14.65 33.92 -0.47
CA ALA A 190 13.33 34.17 -1.00
C ALA A 190 13.14 33.69 -2.45
N HIS A 191 11.93 33.24 -2.77
CA HIS A 191 11.47 33.01 -4.15
C HIS A 191 10.37 34.00 -4.49
N LYS A 192 10.54 34.79 -5.57
CA LYS A 192 9.65 35.93 -5.92
C LYS A 192 9.26 36.73 -4.68
N ASP A 193 10.25 37.04 -3.85
CA ASP A 193 10.11 37.92 -2.69
C ASP A 193 9.26 37.32 -1.55
N LEU A 194 8.88 36.03 -1.65
CA LEU A 194 8.31 35.25 -0.54
C LEU A 194 9.43 34.50 0.19
N PRO A 195 9.48 34.54 1.53
CA PRO A 195 10.52 33.87 2.29
C PRO A 195 10.48 32.36 2.07
N VAL A 196 11.65 31.74 1.90
CA VAL A 196 11.74 30.27 1.85
C VAL A 196 11.40 29.72 3.23
N PRO A 197 10.44 28.78 3.35
CA PRO A 197 10.12 28.17 4.62
C PRO A 197 11.36 27.48 5.22
N GLY A 198 11.47 27.53 6.55
CA GLY A 198 12.58 26.93 7.28
C GLY A 198 12.75 25.43 7.04
N ASN A 199 13.79 24.84 7.64
CA ASN A 199 14.08 23.39 7.55
C ASN A 199 12.79 22.56 7.68
N CYS A 200 12.60 21.60 6.76
CA CYS A 200 11.50 20.63 6.68
C CYS A 200 10.73 20.50 8.02
N THR A 201 9.56 21.13 8.07
CA THR A 201 8.91 21.74 9.25
C THR A 201 8.24 20.77 10.24
N PRO A 202 7.87 21.18 11.48
CA PRO A 202 7.62 22.58 11.88
C PRO A 202 8.30 23.07 13.16
N VAL A 203 8.72 24.33 13.13
CA VAL A 203 8.86 25.19 14.33
C VAL A 203 8.00 26.44 14.09
N PRO A 204 7.29 26.95 15.12
CA PRO A 204 6.19 27.88 14.94
C PRO A 204 6.64 29.34 14.77
N ASN A 205 5.70 30.10 14.19
CA ASN A 205 5.61 31.55 14.12
C ASN A 205 6.17 32.28 15.35
N ASN A 206 7.05 33.26 15.12
CA ASN A 206 6.80 34.69 15.39
C ASN A 206 8.11 35.48 15.40
N ALA A 207 8.28 36.37 14.43
CA ALA A 207 9.11 37.56 14.57
C ALA A 207 8.53 38.66 13.67
N VAL A 208 7.36 39.17 14.06
CA VAL A 208 6.91 40.48 13.60
C VAL A 208 7.83 41.50 14.26
N GLY A 209 8.64 42.18 13.45
CA GLY A 209 9.49 43.27 13.88
C GLY A 209 8.64 44.42 14.39
N ILE A 210 8.77 44.73 15.68
CA ILE A 210 8.36 46.02 16.23
C ILE A 210 9.52 46.98 15.94
N SER A 211 9.33 47.87 14.96
CA SER A 211 10.17 49.05 14.82
C SER A 211 9.88 49.97 16.00
N SER A 212 10.85 50.13 16.91
CA SER A 212 10.83 51.23 17.88
C SER A 212 10.90 52.55 17.11
N GLN A 213 9.80 53.31 17.09
CA GLN A 213 9.88 54.72 16.69
C GLN A 213 10.60 55.47 17.81
N THR A 214 11.85 55.83 17.55
CA THR A 214 12.59 56.81 18.33
C THR A 214 11.87 58.14 18.19
N ALA A 215 11.45 58.75 19.31
CA ALA A 215 10.96 60.11 19.32
C ALA A 215 11.97 61.02 18.63
N THR A 216 11.52 61.79 17.64
CA THR A 216 12.37 62.75 16.94
C THR A 216 12.82 63.84 17.92
N GLN A 217 14.08 64.27 17.81
CA GLN A 217 14.72 65.33 18.62
C GLN A 217 13.85 66.60 18.77
N ALA A 218 12.98 66.90 17.79
CA ALA A 218 12.04 68.02 17.85
C ALA A 218 11.01 67.95 19.00
N GLN A 219 10.71 66.77 19.55
CA GLN A 219 9.81 66.63 20.71
C GLN A 219 10.52 66.83 22.05
N MET A 220 11.86 66.70 22.10
CA MET A 220 12.66 67.01 23.29
C MET A 220 12.99 68.50 23.39
N ASP A 221 13.06 69.21 22.26
CA ASP A 221 13.38 70.64 22.22
C ASP A 221 12.24 71.55 22.70
N PHE A 222 11.00 71.05 22.80
CA PHE A 222 9.90 71.81 23.41
C PHE A 222 9.97 71.84 24.95
N ILE A 223 10.61 70.84 25.58
CA ILE A 223 10.75 70.76 27.05
C ILE A 223 12.04 71.44 27.52
N ALA A 224 13.05 71.57 26.65
CA ALA A 224 14.35 72.18 26.97
C ALA A 224 14.47 73.67 26.57
N GLY A 225 13.36 74.33 26.26
CA GLY A 225 13.33 75.78 26.00
C GLY A 225 13.64 76.59 27.25
N SER A 226 14.91 76.93 27.44
CA SER A 226 15.42 77.90 28.39
C SER A 226 14.72 79.26 28.23
N GLY A 227 13.74 79.54 29.08
CA GLY A 227 13.13 80.86 29.24
C GLY A 227 13.13 81.23 30.71
N GLY A 228 13.92 82.24 31.07
CA GLY A 228 13.93 82.79 32.42
C GLY A 228 12.52 83.20 32.86
N LEU A 229 12.24 83.01 34.15
CA LEU A 229 11.04 83.50 34.81
C LEU A 229 11.01 85.04 34.72
N VAL A 230 10.41 85.58 33.65
CA VAL A 230 9.99 86.97 33.56
C VAL A 230 8.63 87.07 34.23
N LEU A 231 8.59 87.69 35.41
CA LEU A 231 7.39 87.95 36.22
C LEU A 231 6.57 89.13 35.68
N ASP A 232 6.29 89.18 34.39
CA ASP A 232 5.26 90.07 33.83
C ASP A 232 4.07 89.22 33.37
N GLY A 233 3.12 89.01 34.29
CA GLY A 233 1.89 88.30 34.00
C GLY A 233 0.98 89.11 33.06
N PRO A 234 0.30 88.47 32.08
CA PRO A 234 -0.69 89.14 31.25
C PRO A 234 -1.88 89.62 32.09
N ALA A 235 -2.55 90.67 31.63
CA ALA A 235 -3.58 91.41 32.38
C ALA A 235 -4.82 90.58 32.81
N ASN A 236 -4.98 89.34 32.33
CA ASN A 236 -6.04 88.42 32.76
C ASN A 236 -5.53 86.97 32.88
N PRO A 237 -4.82 86.60 33.96
CA PRO A 237 -4.24 85.27 34.14
C PRO A 237 -5.31 84.16 34.18
N LEU A 238 -6.56 84.51 34.52
CA LEU A 238 -7.70 83.58 34.54
C LEU A 238 -8.11 83.13 33.13
N ARG A 239 -7.99 84.01 32.13
CA ARG A 239 -8.30 83.68 30.73
C ARG A 239 -7.11 83.03 30.03
N ASP A 240 -5.91 83.55 30.28
CA ASP A 240 -4.75 83.21 29.46
C ASP A 240 -3.98 81.99 30.00
N TRP A 241 -4.11 81.68 31.30
CA TRP A 241 -3.44 80.51 31.90
C TRP A 241 -4.42 79.45 32.38
N TRP A 242 -5.48 79.84 33.09
CA TRP A 242 -6.38 78.86 33.71
C TRP A 242 -7.32 78.17 32.72
N LEU A 243 -7.90 78.91 31.77
CA LEU A 243 -8.75 78.34 30.71
C LEU A 243 -8.01 77.31 29.84
N PRO A 244 -6.82 77.60 29.30
CA PRO A 244 -6.05 76.60 28.55
C PRO A 244 -5.54 75.46 29.44
N ALA A 245 -5.18 75.71 30.71
CA ALA A 245 -4.79 74.64 31.63
C ALA A 245 -5.96 73.68 31.96
N LEU A 246 -7.17 74.22 32.16
CA LEU A 246 -8.38 73.41 32.38
C LEU A 246 -8.82 72.68 31.11
N ALA A 247 -8.65 73.29 29.93
CA ALA A 247 -8.89 72.63 28.65
C ALA A 247 -7.90 71.46 28.43
N LEU A 248 -6.62 71.66 28.73
CA LEU A 248 -5.59 70.61 28.68
C LEU A 248 -5.84 69.51 29.72
N MET A 249 -6.32 69.86 30.91
CA MET A 249 -6.70 68.88 31.93
C MET A 249 -7.91 68.04 31.50
N ALA A 250 -8.93 68.68 30.90
CA ALA A 250 -10.08 67.97 30.35
C ALA A 250 -9.67 67.04 29.20
N GLU A 251 -8.79 67.50 28.30
CA GLU A 251 -8.23 66.68 27.22
C GLU A 251 -7.48 65.47 27.78
N GLN A 252 -6.61 65.66 28.77
CA GLN A 252 -5.90 64.57 29.45
C GLN A 252 -6.85 63.57 30.13
N PHE A 253 -7.92 64.03 30.79
CA PHE A 253 -8.91 63.12 31.38
C PHE A 253 -9.66 62.32 30.32
N THR A 254 -10.05 62.94 29.20
CA THR A 254 -10.71 62.23 28.10
C THR A 254 -9.79 61.23 27.40
N VAL A 255 -8.52 61.58 27.17
CA VAL A 255 -7.50 60.68 26.62
C VAL A 255 -7.25 59.50 27.55
N ASN A 256 -7.17 59.73 28.87
CA ASN A 256 -6.96 58.67 29.85
C ASN A 256 -8.19 57.74 29.96
N MET A 257 -9.41 58.28 29.88
CA MET A 257 -10.62 57.46 29.81
C MET A 257 -10.69 56.63 28.52
N ILE A 258 -10.32 57.20 27.36
CA ILE A 258 -10.28 56.46 26.09
C ILE A 258 -9.20 55.37 26.13
N ALA A 259 -8.02 55.65 26.70
CA ALA A 259 -6.96 54.67 26.86
C ALA A 259 -7.37 53.49 27.75
N GLN A 260 -8.18 53.73 28.80
CA GLN A 260 -8.74 52.65 29.63
C GLN A 260 -9.76 51.80 28.87
N VAL A 261 -10.62 52.41 28.05
CA VAL A 261 -11.57 51.68 27.20
C VAL A 261 -10.86 50.87 26.12
N GLU A 262 -9.80 51.42 25.53
CA GLU A 262 -8.93 50.72 24.58
C GLU A 262 -8.24 49.51 25.24
N ALA A 263 -7.73 49.67 26.46
CA ALA A 263 -7.17 48.58 27.25
C ALA A 263 -8.20 47.46 27.56
N ILE A 264 -9.45 47.82 27.86
CA ILE A 264 -10.54 46.83 28.04
C ILE A 264 -10.88 46.15 26.70
N GLY A 265 -10.91 46.90 25.60
CA GLY A 265 -11.14 46.37 24.25
C GLY A 265 -10.07 45.36 23.85
N MET A 266 -8.79 45.69 24.06
CA MET A 266 -7.65 44.79 23.85
C MET A 266 -7.76 43.52 24.70
N MET A 267 -8.20 43.62 25.95
CA MET A 267 -8.40 42.44 26.82
C MET A 267 -9.56 41.54 26.33
N LEU A 268 -10.66 42.11 25.83
CA LEU A 268 -11.77 41.34 25.28
C LEU A 268 -11.39 40.65 23.97
N ASP A 269 -10.63 41.32 23.10
CA ASP A 269 -10.11 40.72 21.87
C ASP A 269 -9.10 39.60 22.17
N ALA A 270 -8.15 39.85 23.08
CA ALA A 270 -7.20 38.82 23.54
C ALA A 270 -7.93 37.62 24.17
N LYS A 271 -8.98 37.85 24.96
CA LYS A 271 -9.83 36.77 25.50
C LYS A 271 -10.47 35.96 24.38
N HIS A 272 -11.08 36.62 23.39
CA HIS A 272 -11.72 35.92 22.28
C HIS A 272 -10.70 35.15 21.43
N GLN A 273 -9.51 35.69 21.24
CA GLN A 273 -8.39 35.02 20.58
C GLN A 273 -7.93 33.78 21.36
N LEU A 274 -7.83 33.84 22.69
CA LEU A 274 -7.48 32.69 23.51
C LEU A 274 -8.58 31.62 23.55
N GLU A 275 -9.86 32.02 23.60
CA GLU A 275 -10.99 31.10 23.53
C GLU A 275 -11.07 30.38 22.19
N THR A 276 -10.84 31.09 21.08
CA THR A 276 -10.77 30.49 19.74
C THR A 276 -9.57 29.55 19.62
N GLN A 277 -8.38 29.94 20.09
CA GLN A 277 -7.21 29.05 20.12
C GLN A 277 -7.49 27.77 20.94
N ARG A 278 -8.12 27.89 22.11
CA ARG A 278 -8.52 26.74 22.93
C ARG A 278 -9.53 25.86 22.19
N LEU A 279 -10.52 26.46 21.53
CA LEU A 279 -11.49 25.71 20.73
C LEU A 279 -10.82 24.96 19.59
N PHE A 280 -9.86 25.58 18.90
CA PHE A 280 -9.06 24.92 17.87
C PHE A 280 -8.26 23.76 18.46
N GLN A 281 -7.60 23.93 19.59
CA GLN A 281 -6.88 22.84 20.26
C GLN A 281 -7.81 21.67 20.63
N LEU A 282 -9.00 21.96 21.15
CA LEU A 282 -10.00 20.93 21.45
C LEU A 282 -10.45 20.20 20.19
N LYS A 283 -10.74 20.93 19.10
CA LYS A 283 -11.16 20.32 17.83
C LYS A 283 -10.06 19.54 17.15
N VAL A 284 -8.81 19.99 17.24
CA VAL A 284 -7.64 19.26 16.77
C VAL A 284 -7.45 17.97 17.58
N ALA A 285 -7.60 18.01 18.91
CA ALA A 285 -7.52 16.83 19.75
C ALA A 285 -8.65 15.83 19.48
N GLU A 286 -9.89 16.31 19.29
CA GLU A 286 -11.06 15.51 18.89
C GLU A 286 -10.82 14.85 17.53
N ALA A 287 -10.37 15.64 16.54
CA ALA A 287 -10.02 15.12 15.21
C ALA A 287 -8.89 14.09 15.28
N HIS A 288 -7.80 14.36 15.99
CA HIS A 288 -6.72 13.39 16.18
C HIS A 288 -7.22 12.11 16.85
N LYS A 289 -8.10 12.24 17.86
CA LYS A 289 -8.71 11.09 18.51
C LYS A 289 -9.52 10.28 17.49
N ASP A 290 -10.37 10.90 16.69
CA ASP A 290 -11.29 10.20 15.78
C ASP A 290 -10.60 9.67 14.51
N TYR A 291 -9.59 10.35 13.98
CA TYR A 291 -8.89 9.96 12.76
C TYR A 291 -7.70 9.02 12.99
N HIS A 292 -7.23 8.85 14.23
CA HIS A 292 -6.19 7.86 14.52
C HIS A 292 -6.75 6.42 14.40
N PRO A 293 -6.22 5.59 13.47
CA PRO A 293 -6.68 4.21 13.31
C PRO A 293 -6.34 3.39 14.56
N SER A 294 -7.17 2.39 14.88
CA SER A 294 -6.81 1.38 15.87
C SER A 294 -5.84 0.37 15.28
N GLU A 295 -5.05 -0.28 16.13
CA GLU A 295 -4.18 -1.40 15.73
C GLU A 295 -4.97 -2.48 14.98
N GLN A 296 -6.17 -2.80 15.48
CA GLN A 296 -7.03 -3.79 14.86
C GLN A 296 -7.55 -3.38 13.47
N MET A 297 -7.76 -2.10 13.22
CA MET A 297 -8.07 -1.65 11.85
C MET A 297 -6.89 -1.90 10.92
N CYS A 298 -5.67 -1.68 11.42
CA CYS A 298 -4.45 -1.99 10.68
C CYS A 298 -4.30 -3.51 10.46
N THR A 299 -4.66 -4.37 11.41
CA THR A 299 -4.59 -5.83 11.21
C THR A 299 -5.53 -6.30 10.11
N PHE A 300 -6.78 -5.81 10.07
CA PHE A 300 -7.70 -6.08 8.95
C PHE A 300 -7.13 -5.63 7.61
N GLY A 301 -6.54 -4.43 7.55
CA GLY A 301 -5.91 -3.92 6.33
C GLY A 301 -4.72 -4.76 5.87
N THR A 302 -3.86 -5.18 6.79
CA THR A 302 -2.68 -6.01 6.51
C THR A 302 -3.07 -7.39 6.00
N PHE A 303 -4.06 -8.05 6.62
CA PHE A 303 -4.51 -9.37 6.19
C PHE A 303 -5.20 -9.35 4.82
N ALA A 304 -5.90 -8.28 4.48
CA ALA A 304 -6.58 -8.13 3.20
C ALA A 304 -5.63 -7.80 2.02
N ARG A 305 -4.37 -7.42 2.29
CA ARG A 305 -3.43 -6.89 1.28
C ARG A 305 -3.21 -7.84 0.10
N ASP A 306 -3.05 -9.13 0.37
CA ASP A 306 -2.73 -10.14 -0.65
C ASP A 306 -3.95 -10.99 -1.05
N LEU A 307 -5.15 -10.65 -0.56
CA LEU A 307 -6.36 -11.40 -0.86
C LEU A 307 -6.74 -11.29 -2.35
N ALA A 308 -6.46 -10.15 -2.98
CA ALA A 308 -6.75 -9.94 -4.40
C ALA A 308 -5.78 -10.70 -5.32
N SER A 309 -4.49 -10.80 -4.94
CA SER A 309 -3.52 -11.56 -5.72
C SER A 309 -3.79 -13.06 -5.62
N THR A 310 -4.15 -13.55 -4.42
CA THR A 310 -4.51 -14.96 -4.19
C THR A 310 -5.81 -15.36 -4.90
N ASP A 311 -6.84 -14.49 -4.93
CA ASP A 311 -8.07 -14.71 -5.71
C ASP A 311 -7.78 -14.79 -7.22
N ARG A 312 -6.86 -13.95 -7.72
CA ARG A 312 -6.45 -13.98 -9.13
C ARG A 312 -5.69 -15.26 -9.46
N LEU A 313 -4.77 -15.68 -8.60
CA LEU A 313 -4.04 -16.93 -8.77
C LEU A 313 -4.99 -18.11 -8.79
N ALA A 314 -5.92 -18.19 -7.84
CA ALA A 314 -6.94 -19.23 -7.80
C ALA A 314 -7.70 -19.32 -9.13
N LYS A 315 -8.08 -18.19 -9.75
CA LYS A 315 -8.75 -18.19 -11.06
C LYS A 315 -7.86 -18.74 -12.18
N VAL A 316 -6.56 -18.43 -12.17
CA VAL A 316 -5.61 -18.96 -13.16
C VAL A 316 -5.45 -20.47 -12.96
N THR A 317 -5.20 -20.92 -11.73
CA THR A 317 -5.04 -22.35 -11.41
C THR A 317 -6.32 -23.13 -11.73
N HIS A 318 -7.49 -22.57 -11.44
CA HIS A 318 -8.78 -23.18 -11.80
C HIS A 318 -8.87 -23.44 -13.30
N ALA A 319 -8.54 -22.45 -14.13
CA ALA A 319 -8.58 -22.57 -15.57
C ALA A 319 -7.55 -23.61 -16.08
N SER A 320 -6.33 -23.59 -15.54
CA SER A 320 -5.27 -24.53 -15.91
C SER A 320 -5.62 -25.97 -15.55
N VAL A 321 -6.03 -26.23 -14.30
CA VAL A 321 -6.44 -27.57 -13.84
C VAL A 321 -7.65 -28.07 -14.64
N ALA A 322 -8.67 -27.23 -14.84
CA ALA A 322 -9.86 -27.62 -15.61
C ALA A 322 -9.50 -27.96 -17.07
N ASN A 323 -8.61 -27.20 -17.70
CA ASN A 323 -8.15 -27.46 -19.06
C ASN A 323 -7.34 -28.75 -19.14
N GLN A 324 -6.42 -29.00 -18.21
CA GLN A 324 -5.59 -30.21 -18.19
C GLN A 324 -6.45 -31.47 -18.04
N LEU A 325 -7.43 -31.46 -17.13
CA LEU A 325 -8.37 -32.57 -16.95
C LEU A 325 -9.22 -32.81 -18.19
N LEU A 326 -9.64 -31.73 -18.87
CA LEU A 326 -10.38 -31.83 -20.12
C LEU A 326 -9.50 -32.39 -21.25
N GLN A 327 -8.26 -31.90 -21.38
CA GLN A 327 -7.30 -32.34 -22.39
C GLN A 327 -6.96 -33.82 -22.26
N ARG A 328 -6.81 -34.35 -21.03
CA ARG A 328 -6.57 -35.77 -20.78
C ARG A 328 -7.75 -36.65 -21.27
N GLU A 329 -8.99 -36.24 -21.02
CA GLU A 329 -10.18 -36.97 -21.50
C GLU A 329 -10.42 -36.83 -23.00
N MET A 330 -10.32 -35.60 -23.50
CA MET A 330 -10.56 -35.25 -24.89
C MET A 330 -9.38 -35.53 -25.77
N ALA A 331 -8.31 -36.12 -25.22
CA ALA A 331 -7.22 -36.60 -26.01
C ALA A 331 -6.48 -35.52 -26.82
N SER A 332 -6.64 -34.27 -26.40
CA SER A 332 -6.33 -33.08 -27.18
C SER A 332 -5.17 -32.33 -26.53
N GLY A 333 -4.10 -32.11 -27.28
CA GLY A 333 -2.87 -31.47 -26.79
C GLY A 333 -1.75 -32.49 -26.49
N GLU A 334 -0.70 -32.03 -25.80
CA GLU A 334 0.37 -32.88 -25.28
C GLU A 334 -0.10 -33.61 -24.01
N SER A 335 -1.05 -34.55 -24.18
CA SER A 335 -1.48 -35.37 -23.05
C SER A 335 -0.37 -36.33 -22.65
N LEU A 336 -0.03 -36.41 -21.35
CA LEU A 336 0.97 -37.31 -20.74
C LEU A 336 0.86 -38.78 -21.18
N ALA A 337 -0.26 -39.19 -21.75
CA ALA A 337 -0.46 -40.51 -22.31
C ALA A 337 -1.02 -40.48 -23.75
N SER A 338 -0.30 -41.10 -24.67
CA SER A 338 -0.69 -41.28 -26.08
C SER A 338 -1.85 -42.28 -26.24
N ASN A 339 -2.01 -43.22 -25.30
CA ASN A 339 -3.02 -44.28 -25.31
C ASN A 339 -3.54 -44.56 -23.88
N PRO A 340 -4.81 -44.98 -23.65
CA PRO A 340 -5.29 -45.31 -22.30
C PRO A 340 -4.47 -46.39 -21.59
N ASP A 341 -3.84 -47.29 -22.34
CA ASP A 341 -2.99 -48.33 -21.75
C ASP A 341 -1.68 -47.74 -21.18
N SER A 342 -1.11 -46.70 -21.82
CA SER A 342 0.07 -46.02 -21.27
C SER A 342 -0.28 -45.14 -20.06
N ASP A 343 -1.47 -44.54 -20.06
CA ASP A 343 -2.00 -43.77 -18.92
C ASP A 343 -2.22 -44.67 -17.69
N ASN A 344 -2.78 -45.86 -17.91
CA ASN A 344 -2.96 -46.82 -16.83
C ASN A 344 -1.60 -47.30 -16.30
N LEU A 345 -0.64 -47.59 -17.20
CA LEU A 345 0.70 -48.01 -16.79
C LEU A 345 1.43 -46.92 -15.99
N SER A 346 1.37 -45.66 -16.41
CA SER A 346 2.02 -44.56 -15.68
C SER A 346 1.42 -44.39 -14.29
N ARG A 347 0.10 -44.49 -14.14
CA ARG A 347 -0.58 -44.45 -12.84
C ARG A 347 -0.23 -45.63 -11.94
N TRP A 348 -0.11 -46.83 -12.50
CA TRP A 348 0.37 -48.00 -11.75
C TRP A 348 1.81 -47.83 -11.25
N THR A 349 2.67 -47.23 -12.06
CA THR A 349 4.04 -46.91 -11.66
C THR A 349 4.04 -45.86 -10.54
N GLN A 350 3.27 -44.78 -10.73
CA GLN A 350 3.15 -43.71 -9.73
C GLN A 350 2.58 -44.22 -8.40
N TYR A 351 1.53 -45.04 -8.42
CA TYR A 351 0.97 -45.68 -7.24
C TYR A 351 2.02 -46.47 -6.47
N ARG A 352 2.76 -47.34 -7.17
CA ARG A 352 3.81 -48.18 -6.58
C ARG A 352 4.97 -47.37 -5.99
N GLU A 353 5.37 -46.29 -6.64
CA GLU A 353 6.53 -45.48 -6.21
C GLU A 353 6.18 -44.49 -5.09
N ARG A 354 4.96 -43.94 -5.08
CA ARG A 354 4.59 -42.80 -4.21
C ARG A 354 3.50 -43.11 -3.19
N PHE A 355 2.43 -43.79 -3.59
CA PHE A 355 1.19 -43.87 -2.80
C PHE A 355 0.98 -45.21 -2.10
N CYS A 356 1.84 -46.19 -2.39
CA CYS A 356 1.66 -47.55 -1.94
C CYS A 356 1.86 -47.71 -0.42
N ASP A 357 0.85 -48.25 0.27
CA ASP A 357 0.92 -48.60 1.69
C ASP A 357 1.00 -50.13 1.89
N PRO A 358 2.09 -50.67 2.48
CA PRO A 358 2.16 -52.08 2.86
C PRO A 358 1.17 -52.46 3.98
N GLY A 359 0.57 -51.49 4.68
CA GLY A 359 -0.48 -51.73 5.66
C GLY A 359 -1.79 -52.23 5.04
N ASP A 360 -2.06 -51.85 3.79
CA ASP A 360 -3.32 -52.14 3.08
C ASP A 360 -3.34 -53.51 2.40
N ASN A 361 -2.50 -54.43 2.87
CA ASN A 361 -2.28 -55.77 2.33
C ASN A 361 -3.44 -56.76 2.52
N ALA A 362 -4.68 -56.28 2.59
CA ALA A 362 -5.88 -57.10 2.60
C ALA A 362 -6.19 -57.67 1.20
N THR A 363 -5.45 -58.73 0.80
CA THR A 363 -5.72 -59.65 -0.35
C THR A 363 -5.05 -59.40 -1.72
N GLY A 364 -3.75 -59.06 -1.77
CA GLY A 364 -2.95 -59.28 -3.00
C GLY A 364 -2.07 -58.12 -3.46
N MET A 365 -1.99 -57.04 -2.70
CA MET A 365 -1.12 -55.90 -3.05
C MET A 365 0.36 -56.10 -2.67
N ALA A 366 0.71 -57.17 -1.94
CA ALA A 366 2.08 -57.48 -1.54
C ALA A 366 3.04 -57.72 -2.71
N THR A 367 2.54 -58.13 -3.89
CA THR A 367 3.36 -58.30 -5.10
C THR A 367 3.52 -57.02 -5.91
N ILE A 368 2.68 -56.02 -5.66
CA ILE A 368 2.69 -54.71 -6.34
C ILE A 368 3.43 -53.68 -5.48
N CYS A 369 3.22 -53.73 -4.17
CA CYS A 369 3.82 -52.88 -3.14
C CYS A 369 5.12 -53.49 -2.62
N THR A 370 6.17 -53.53 -3.44
CA THR A 370 7.47 -54.10 -3.02
C THR A 370 8.25 -53.16 -2.12
N GLU A 371 8.10 -51.85 -2.31
CA GLU A 371 8.70 -50.80 -1.48
C GLU A 371 7.59 -49.84 -1.03
N PRO A 372 7.53 -49.48 0.27
CA PRO A 372 6.55 -48.50 0.74
C PRO A 372 6.83 -47.11 0.14
N GLY A 373 5.76 -46.42 -0.25
CA GLY A 373 5.82 -44.99 -0.53
C GLY A 373 6.18 -44.16 0.73
N PRO A 374 6.58 -42.89 0.55
CA PRO A 374 6.79 -41.95 1.65
C PRO A 374 5.57 -41.91 2.57
N GLU A 375 5.79 -41.95 3.90
CA GLU A 375 4.71 -42.09 4.88
C GLU A 375 3.63 -41.01 4.78
N ASN A 376 4.01 -39.78 4.41
CA ASN A 376 3.11 -38.65 4.18
C ASN A 376 2.25 -38.78 2.91
N LEU A 377 2.67 -39.60 1.94
CA LEU A 377 2.01 -39.77 0.64
C LEU A 377 1.19 -41.07 0.54
N ARG A 378 1.33 -41.99 1.48
CA ARG A 378 0.58 -43.26 1.47
C ARG A 378 -0.92 -43.01 1.41
N ASN A 379 -1.58 -43.60 0.41
CA ASN A 379 -3.00 -43.46 0.13
C ASN A 379 -3.50 -42.03 -0.12
N SER A 380 -2.62 -41.05 -0.30
CA SER A 380 -2.99 -39.66 -0.56
C SER A 380 -3.76 -39.50 -1.88
N ASP A 381 -3.51 -40.40 -2.85
CA ASP A 381 -4.21 -40.48 -4.14
C ASP A 381 -5.67 -40.96 -4.06
N ILE A 382 -6.10 -41.51 -2.93
CA ILE A 382 -7.49 -41.96 -2.71
C ILE A 382 -8.13 -41.20 -1.53
N ASN A 383 -7.33 -40.81 -0.54
CA ASN A 383 -7.80 -40.17 0.67
C ASN A 383 -8.02 -38.66 0.49
N TYR A 384 -9.20 -38.30 -0.02
CA TYR A 384 -9.65 -36.90 -0.19
C TYR A 384 -9.46 -36.04 1.09
N THR A 385 -9.64 -36.63 2.27
CA THR A 385 -9.56 -35.88 3.53
C THR A 385 -8.14 -35.38 3.79
N GLN A 386 -7.14 -36.22 3.51
CA GLN A 386 -5.74 -35.91 3.72
C GLN A 386 -5.19 -34.96 2.64
N THR A 387 -5.59 -35.15 1.38
CA THR A 387 -5.06 -34.36 0.26
C THR A 387 -5.78 -33.06 0.00
N LEU A 388 -7.10 -32.97 0.21
CA LEU A 388 -7.87 -31.78 -0.12
C LEU A 388 -8.62 -31.16 1.05
N ASP A 389 -9.20 -31.95 1.96
CA ASP A 389 -10.08 -31.39 3.00
C ASP A 389 -9.29 -30.71 4.14
N GLN A 390 -8.37 -31.44 4.76
CA GLN A 390 -7.56 -30.99 5.89
C GLN A 390 -6.60 -29.84 5.58
N PRO A 391 -5.76 -29.88 4.53
CA PRO A 391 -4.79 -28.82 4.28
C PRO A 391 -5.51 -27.53 3.85
N LEU A 392 -5.19 -26.41 4.49
CA LEU A 392 -5.76 -25.11 4.09
C LEU A 392 -5.06 -24.52 2.88
N SER A 393 -3.80 -24.91 2.66
CA SER A 393 -2.97 -24.46 1.54
C SER A 393 -2.28 -25.66 0.91
N LEU A 394 -2.18 -25.66 -0.41
CA LEU A 394 -1.56 -26.67 -1.24
C LEU A 394 -0.48 -25.99 -2.09
N ALA A 395 0.74 -26.52 -2.08
CA ALA A 395 1.86 -25.98 -2.84
C ALA A 395 1.74 -26.34 -4.32
N ILE A 396 0.82 -25.68 -5.04
CA ILE A 396 0.57 -25.88 -6.46
C ILE A 396 1.03 -24.64 -7.22
N ASP A 397 2.04 -24.76 -8.06
CA ASP A 397 2.53 -23.73 -8.96
C ASP A 397 2.62 -24.25 -10.40
N LEU A 398 1.53 -24.09 -11.14
CA LEU A 398 1.48 -24.47 -12.56
C LEU A 398 2.20 -23.48 -13.49
N THR A 399 2.98 -22.54 -12.95
CA THR A 399 3.74 -21.55 -13.74
C THR A 399 5.21 -21.90 -13.90
N ASP A 400 5.70 -22.89 -13.14
CA ASP A 400 7.06 -23.38 -13.24
C ASP A 400 7.13 -24.81 -13.83
N ASP A 401 8.36 -25.27 -14.07
CA ASP A 401 8.64 -26.62 -14.58
C ASP A 401 8.90 -27.62 -13.42
N VAL A 402 8.62 -27.26 -12.16
CA VAL A 402 8.96 -28.03 -10.97
C VAL A 402 7.72 -28.66 -10.37
N THR A 403 7.50 -29.94 -10.63
CA THR A 403 6.37 -30.65 -10.03
C THR A 403 6.56 -30.86 -8.53
N THR A 404 5.65 -30.31 -7.72
CA THR A 404 5.65 -30.50 -6.27
C THR A 404 4.95 -31.80 -5.86
N GLU A 405 5.16 -32.26 -4.62
CA GLU A 405 4.43 -33.42 -4.08
C GLU A 405 2.91 -33.18 -4.00
N ASP A 406 2.50 -31.96 -3.67
CA ASP A 406 1.09 -31.56 -3.60
C ASP A 406 0.44 -31.54 -4.99
N GLU A 407 1.17 -31.13 -6.02
CA GLU A 407 0.68 -31.22 -7.40
C GLU A 407 0.48 -32.67 -7.84
N GLU A 408 1.50 -33.51 -7.61
CA GLU A 408 1.47 -34.91 -8.00
C GLU A 408 0.31 -35.66 -7.32
N THR A 409 0.12 -35.45 -6.02
CA THR A 409 -0.96 -36.07 -5.23
C THR A 409 -2.35 -35.60 -5.65
N VAL A 410 -2.52 -34.28 -5.88
CA VAL A 410 -3.82 -33.71 -6.24
C VAL A 410 -4.24 -34.16 -7.64
N PHE A 411 -3.33 -34.16 -8.61
CA PHE A 411 -3.64 -34.66 -9.94
C PHE A 411 -3.91 -36.16 -9.93
N ALA A 412 -3.14 -36.96 -9.18
CA ALA A 412 -3.43 -38.38 -9.00
C ALA A 412 -4.83 -38.62 -8.43
N LEU A 413 -5.21 -37.91 -7.36
CA LEU A 413 -6.53 -38.01 -6.75
C LEU A 413 -7.66 -37.70 -7.73
N VAL A 414 -7.56 -36.57 -8.43
CA VAL A 414 -8.59 -36.15 -9.40
C VAL A 414 -8.70 -37.16 -10.54
N ASP A 415 -7.57 -37.74 -10.95
CA ASP A 415 -7.50 -38.76 -11.97
C ASP A 415 -8.20 -40.06 -11.55
N TYR A 416 -8.05 -40.49 -10.28
CA TYR A 416 -8.80 -41.62 -9.73
C TYR A 416 -10.31 -41.32 -9.58
N LEU A 417 -10.68 -40.10 -9.18
CA LEU A 417 -12.08 -39.74 -8.93
C LEU A 417 -12.92 -39.61 -10.21
N PHE A 418 -12.39 -38.95 -11.25
CA PHE A 418 -13.21 -38.55 -12.42
C PHE A 418 -12.76 -39.12 -13.76
N ALA A 419 -11.54 -39.66 -13.89
CA ALA A 419 -11.02 -40.24 -15.13
C ALA A 419 -10.21 -41.52 -14.87
N HIS A 420 -10.73 -42.39 -14.00
CA HIS A 420 -10.06 -43.65 -13.67
C HIS A 420 -9.83 -44.55 -14.91
N ASN A 421 -10.69 -44.44 -15.92
CA ASN A 421 -10.55 -45.10 -17.21
C ASN A 421 -10.93 -44.12 -18.33
N PRO A 422 -9.94 -43.48 -18.99
CA PRO A 422 -10.23 -42.62 -20.12
C PRO A 422 -10.73 -43.47 -21.31
N PRO A 423 -11.83 -43.07 -21.97
CA PRO A 423 -12.41 -43.84 -23.06
C PRO A 423 -11.43 -44.01 -24.23
N LYS A 424 -11.43 -45.21 -24.85
CA LYS A 424 -10.60 -45.50 -26.02
C LYS A 424 -11.04 -44.64 -27.21
N ARG A 425 -10.07 -43.99 -27.84
CA ARG A 425 -10.30 -43.09 -28.97
C ARG A 425 -10.62 -43.91 -30.23
N PRO A 426 -11.66 -43.55 -31.01
CA PRO A 426 -11.74 -44.04 -32.39
C PRO A 426 -10.58 -43.45 -33.20
N PRO A 427 -9.95 -44.21 -34.13
CA PRO A 427 -8.90 -43.68 -34.99
C PRO A 427 -9.43 -42.52 -35.84
N ALA A 428 -8.58 -41.57 -36.22
CA ALA A 428 -9.00 -40.39 -37.00
C ALA A 428 -9.69 -40.74 -38.34
N SER A 429 -9.39 -41.92 -38.91
CA SER A 429 -10.07 -42.44 -40.10
C SER A 429 -11.49 -42.94 -39.84
N ALA A 430 -11.86 -43.18 -38.58
CA ALA A 430 -13.19 -43.65 -38.17
C ALA A 430 -14.15 -42.47 -37.90
N THR A 431 -13.67 -41.27 -37.61
CA THR A 431 -14.54 -40.10 -37.35
C THR A 431 -15.31 -39.61 -38.58
N ASP A 432 -14.83 -39.95 -39.78
CA ASP A 432 -15.51 -39.60 -41.04
C ASP A 432 -16.66 -40.56 -41.40
N MET A 433 -16.78 -41.69 -40.69
CA MET A 433 -17.85 -42.64 -40.93
C MET A 433 -19.07 -42.31 -40.06
N VAL A 434 -20.24 -42.23 -40.69
CA VAL A 434 -21.54 -41.99 -40.03
C VAL A 434 -21.78 -42.93 -38.84
N LYS A 435 -21.25 -44.15 -38.88
CA LYS A 435 -21.37 -45.16 -37.81
C LYS A 435 -20.67 -44.75 -36.49
N PHE A 436 -19.61 -43.94 -36.53
CA PHE A 436 -18.89 -43.51 -35.33
C PHE A 436 -19.34 -42.14 -34.82
N GLN A 437 -20.17 -41.42 -35.57
CA GLN A 437 -20.70 -40.12 -35.17
C GLN A 437 -21.48 -40.22 -33.86
N THR A 438 -22.33 -41.23 -33.70
CA THR A 438 -23.11 -41.46 -32.47
C THR A 438 -22.20 -41.77 -31.27
N HIS A 439 -21.18 -42.62 -31.46
CA HIS A 439 -20.22 -42.94 -30.40
C HIS A 439 -19.42 -41.71 -29.95
N TYR A 440 -19.03 -40.85 -30.90
CA TYR A 440 -18.32 -39.61 -30.60
C TYR A 440 -19.21 -38.58 -29.88
N MET A 441 -20.48 -38.47 -30.27
CA MET A 441 -21.45 -37.64 -29.55
C MET A 441 -21.70 -38.14 -28.13
N ASN A 442 -21.80 -39.45 -27.93
CA ASN A 442 -21.93 -40.04 -26.60
C ASN A 442 -20.69 -39.77 -25.73
N LEU A 443 -19.49 -39.91 -26.29
CA LEU A 443 -18.24 -39.57 -25.63
C LEU A 443 -18.23 -38.11 -25.16
N ARG A 444 -18.53 -37.16 -26.05
CA ARG A 444 -18.62 -35.74 -25.70
C ARG A 444 -19.67 -35.47 -24.62
N SER A 445 -20.79 -36.19 -24.64
CA SER A 445 -21.83 -36.03 -23.61
C SER A 445 -21.33 -36.48 -22.23
N ILE A 446 -20.60 -37.60 -22.16
CA ILE A 446 -20.02 -38.11 -20.91
C ILE A 446 -18.93 -37.16 -20.39
N THR A 447 -18.05 -36.70 -21.28
CA THR A 447 -17.02 -35.71 -20.93
C THR A 447 -17.65 -34.39 -20.45
N ALA A 448 -18.72 -33.92 -21.08
CA ALA A 448 -19.43 -32.72 -20.63
C ALA A 448 -20.02 -32.90 -19.22
N MET A 449 -20.63 -34.06 -18.93
CA MET A 449 -21.16 -34.39 -17.60
C MET A 449 -20.06 -34.44 -16.54
N ARG A 450 -18.96 -35.14 -16.83
CA ARG A 450 -17.78 -35.20 -15.95
C ARG A 450 -17.13 -33.83 -15.78
N GLY A 451 -17.19 -32.99 -16.81
CA GLY A 451 -16.71 -31.61 -16.81
C GLY A 451 -17.33 -30.76 -15.69
N ILE A 452 -18.61 -30.93 -15.38
CA ILE A 452 -19.29 -30.21 -14.29
C ILE A 452 -18.68 -30.58 -12.93
N ALA A 453 -18.48 -31.87 -12.69
CA ALA A 453 -17.89 -32.37 -11.46
C ALA A 453 -16.42 -31.96 -11.30
N ARG A 454 -15.65 -32.06 -12.40
CA ARG A 454 -14.24 -31.63 -12.44
C ARG A 454 -14.07 -30.15 -12.24
N ASN A 455 -14.91 -29.33 -12.85
CA ASN A 455 -14.85 -27.89 -12.66
C ASN A 455 -15.06 -27.51 -11.19
N SER A 456 -15.93 -28.26 -10.50
CA SER A 456 -16.19 -28.08 -9.08
C SER A 456 -14.97 -28.41 -8.23
N ILE A 457 -14.31 -29.57 -8.45
CA ILE A 457 -13.10 -29.94 -7.69
C ILE A 457 -11.89 -29.07 -8.07
N ALA A 458 -11.73 -28.72 -9.34
CA ALA A 458 -10.69 -27.80 -9.82
C ALA A 458 -10.79 -26.45 -9.11
N ASN A 459 -12.01 -25.98 -8.82
CA ASN A 459 -12.19 -24.75 -8.08
C ASN A 459 -11.86 -24.93 -6.59
N LEU A 460 -12.09 -26.11 -5.98
CA LEU A 460 -11.67 -26.35 -4.60
C LEU A 460 -10.14 -26.35 -4.48
N ILE A 461 -9.47 -27.05 -5.41
CA ILE A 461 -8.01 -27.07 -5.54
C ILE A 461 -7.48 -25.65 -5.69
N ALA A 462 -8.03 -24.90 -6.64
CA ALA A 462 -7.65 -23.52 -6.92
C ALA A 462 -7.74 -22.57 -5.72
N LEU A 463 -8.80 -22.67 -4.92
CA LEU A 463 -8.95 -21.82 -3.72
C LEU A 463 -7.90 -22.13 -2.65
N LYS A 464 -7.42 -23.38 -2.63
CA LYS A 464 -6.40 -23.87 -1.70
C LYS A 464 -4.99 -23.73 -2.25
N THR A 465 -4.81 -23.35 -3.51
CA THR A 465 -3.49 -23.10 -4.08
C THR A 465 -2.76 -21.99 -3.32
N ALA A 466 -1.57 -22.34 -2.82
CA ALA A 466 -0.65 -21.42 -2.16
C ALA A 466 -0.13 -20.40 -3.17
N THR A 467 0.23 -19.21 -2.70
CA THR A 467 0.88 -18.23 -3.56
C THR A 467 2.32 -18.63 -3.89
N PRO A 468 2.74 -18.54 -5.16
CA PRO A 468 4.08 -18.92 -5.56
C PRO A 468 5.10 -17.93 -5.01
N ASN A 469 6.16 -18.48 -4.41
CA ASN A 469 7.49 -17.91 -4.16
C ASN A 469 7.60 -16.38 -4.06
N SER A 470 6.75 -15.73 -3.26
CA SER A 470 7.18 -14.51 -2.59
C SER A 470 8.21 -14.93 -1.55
N GLU A 471 9.44 -14.43 -1.65
CA GLU A 471 10.51 -14.68 -0.68
C GLU A 471 9.94 -14.76 0.75
N ALA A 472 10.32 -15.77 1.53
CA ALA A 472 9.82 -15.96 2.90
C ALA A 472 9.86 -14.63 3.69
N GLY A 473 8.69 -14.03 3.92
CA GLY A 473 8.54 -12.71 4.57
C GLY A 473 8.01 -11.57 3.70
N GLN A 474 7.90 -11.75 2.38
CA GLN A 474 7.21 -10.80 1.50
C GLN A 474 5.73 -11.18 1.39
N GLY A 475 4.85 -10.44 2.07
CA GLY A 475 3.39 -10.63 2.00
C GLY A 475 2.71 -10.69 3.36
N ASN A 476 1.48 -11.22 3.40
CA ASN A 476 0.65 -11.34 4.60
C ASN A 476 0.95 -12.61 5.43
N ALA A 477 1.71 -13.56 4.89
CA ALA A 477 2.11 -14.80 5.56
C ALA A 477 2.70 -14.61 6.96
N PRO A 478 3.74 -13.76 7.19
CA PRO A 478 4.31 -13.59 8.53
C PRO A 478 3.29 -13.03 9.54
N TYR A 479 2.40 -12.15 9.09
CA TYR A 479 1.35 -11.57 9.94
C TYR A 479 0.28 -12.60 10.30
N LEU A 480 -0.11 -13.46 9.36
CA LEU A 480 -1.07 -14.54 9.60
C LEU A 480 -0.49 -15.57 10.57
N LYS A 481 0.78 -15.94 10.40
CA LYS A 481 1.50 -16.82 11.33
C LYS A 481 1.62 -16.20 12.73
N ALA A 482 1.90 -14.91 12.82
CA ALA A 482 1.93 -14.18 14.09
C ALA A 482 0.57 -14.19 14.81
N LEU A 483 -0.53 -14.01 14.08
CA LEU A 483 -1.87 -14.09 14.67
C LEU A 483 -2.17 -15.48 15.25
N ILE A 484 -1.81 -16.55 14.54
CA ILE A 484 -1.99 -17.92 15.07
C ILE A 484 -1.11 -18.16 16.30
N ARG A 485 0.12 -17.61 16.30
CA ARG A 485 1.00 -17.63 17.47
C ARG A 485 0.37 -16.93 18.68
N GLU A 486 -0.29 -15.79 18.48
CA GLU A 486 -1.05 -15.11 19.55
C GLU A 486 -2.22 -15.93 20.08
N LEU A 487 -2.83 -16.78 19.25
CA LEU A 487 -3.90 -17.69 19.67
C LEU A 487 -3.41 -18.86 20.53
N GLY A 488 -2.10 -19.01 20.71
CA GLY A 488 -1.50 -19.97 21.65
C GLY A 488 -0.84 -21.20 21.01
N VAL A 489 -0.69 -21.24 19.68
CA VAL A 489 0.10 -22.28 19.01
C VAL A 489 1.58 -21.85 19.04
N ALA A 490 2.39 -22.50 19.87
CA ALA A 490 3.78 -22.08 20.11
C ALA A 490 4.75 -22.53 19.01
N GLU A 491 4.50 -23.71 18.42
CA GLU A 491 5.41 -24.35 17.46
C GLU A 491 5.21 -23.81 16.04
N GLU A 492 6.27 -23.24 15.46
CA GLU A 492 6.22 -22.65 14.12
C GLU A 492 6.01 -23.69 13.01
N GLU A 493 6.46 -24.93 13.25
CA GLU A 493 6.23 -26.07 12.37
C GLU A 493 4.74 -26.45 12.31
N GLU A 494 4.03 -26.39 13.43
CA GLU A 494 2.59 -26.71 13.48
C GLU A 494 1.77 -25.61 12.79
N ILE A 495 2.16 -24.35 12.96
CA ILE A 495 1.55 -23.21 12.24
C ILE A 495 1.74 -23.37 10.73
N THR A 496 2.95 -23.72 10.32
CA THR A 496 3.29 -23.89 8.90
C THR A 496 2.59 -25.12 8.31
N LYS A 497 2.42 -26.20 9.09
CA LYS A 497 1.60 -27.35 8.69
C LYS A 497 0.12 -27.00 8.52
N TYR A 498 -0.41 -26.10 9.34
CA TYR A 498 -1.82 -25.72 9.30
C TYR A 498 -2.13 -24.68 8.19
N LEU A 499 -1.33 -23.62 8.09
CA LEU A 499 -1.53 -22.53 7.13
C LEU A 499 -0.80 -22.71 5.81
N GLY A 500 0.18 -23.60 5.74
CA GLY A 500 1.16 -23.65 4.66
C GLY A 500 2.31 -22.65 4.86
N GLU A 501 3.36 -22.79 4.06
CA GLU A 501 4.44 -21.81 4.01
C GLU A 501 3.93 -20.45 3.54
N ASN A 502 3.14 -20.49 2.46
CA ASN A 502 2.42 -19.37 1.87
C ASN A 502 0.90 -19.64 1.93
N PRO A 503 0.11 -18.80 2.63
CA PRO A 503 -1.30 -19.07 2.85
C PRO A 503 -2.13 -18.82 1.58
N SER A 504 -2.94 -19.82 1.21
CA SER A 504 -3.89 -19.75 0.10
C SER A 504 -5.03 -18.75 0.35
N TYR A 505 -5.82 -18.45 -0.70
CA TYR A 505 -7.05 -17.67 -0.54
C TYR A 505 -7.98 -18.26 0.52
N TYR A 506 -8.13 -19.60 0.53
CA TYR A 506 -8.95 -20.31 1.50
C TYR A 506 -8.43 -20.14 2.94
N ALA A 507 -7.12 -20.28 3.16
CA ALA A 507 -6.49 -20.09 4.46
C ALA A 507 -6.66 -18.65 4.97
N GLN A 508 -6.47 -17.66 4.10
CA GLN A 508 -6.65 -16.23 4.43
C GLN A 508 -8.09 -15.92 4.83
N MET A 509 -9.06 -16.45 4.08
CA MET A 509 -10.47 -16.26 4.37
C MET A 509 -10.86 -16.94 5.69
N GLU A 510 -10.34 -18.14 6.01
CA GLU A 510 -10.59 -18.77 7.30
C GLU A 510 -10.08 -17.90 8.46
N VAL A 511 -8.89 -17.32 8.32
CA VAL A 511 -8.34 -16.44 9.36
C VAL A 511 -9.19 -15.18 9.54
N LEU A 512 -9.54 -14.50 8.43
CA LEU A 512 -10.33 -13.28 8.43
C LEU A 512 -11.77 -13.45 8.94
N THR A 513 -12.33 -14.65 8.78
CA THR A 513 -13.75 -14.89 9.04
C THR A 513 -14.01 -15.65 10.32
N ARG A 514 -13.01 -16.38 10.83
CA ARG A 514 -13.15 -17.19 12.04
C ARG A 514 -12.09 -16.87 13.09
N LYS A 515 -10.81 -16.95 12.75
CA LYS A 515 -9.71 -16.92 13.74
C LYS A 515 -9.53 -15.55 14.37
N ILE A 516 -9.71 -14.47 13.61
CA ILE A 516 -9.55 -13.10 14.14
C ILE A 516 -10.53 -12.78 15.28
N TYR A 517 -11.73 -13.36 15.26
CA TYR A 517 -12.77 -13.18 16.29
C TYR A 517 -12.57 -14.04 17.54
N GLN A 518 -11.64 -15.00 17.48
CA GLN A 518 -11.28 -15.85 18.60
C GLN A 518 -10.18 -15.22 19.47
N ASN A 519 -9.45 -14.22 18.94
CA ASN A 519 -8.42 -13.52 19.68
C ASN A 519 -9.07 -12.62 20.77
N PRO A 520 -8.68 -12.73 22.05
CA PRO A 520 -9.23 -11.88 23.12
C PRO A 520 -8.99 -10.39 22.86
N ASN A 521 -7.90 -10.02 22.17
CA ASN A 521 -7.61 -8.64 21.78
C ASN A 521 -8.66 -8.07 20.83
N PHE A 522 -9.43 -8.92 20.13
CA PHE A 522 -10.55 -8.46 19.32
C PHE A 522 -11.60 -7.74 20.18
N TYR A 523 -11.94 -8.32 21.34
CA TYR A 523 -12.98 -7.78 22.21
C TYR A 523 -12.51 -6.58 23.02
N THR A 524 -11.24 -6.54 23.43
CA THR A 524 -10.69 -5.37 24.14
C THR A 524 -10.68 -4.14 23.24
N ASN A 525 -10.32 -4.31 21.98
CA ASN A 525 -10.32 -3.24 20.98
C ASN A 525 -11.73 -2.77 20.57
N LEU A 526 -12.77 -3.59 20.78
CA LEU A 526 -14.16 -3.12 20.64
C LEU A 526 -14.59 -2.11 21.71
N TYR A 527 -13.84 -1.97 22.80
CA TYR A 527 -14.04 -0.91 23.81
C TYR A 527 -13.29 0.39 23.48
N ASP A 528 -12.63 0.49 22.32
CA ASP A 528 -11.98 1.70 21.85
C ASP A 528 -13.01 2.77 21.39
N LYS A 529 -12.61 3.70 20.53
CA LYS A 529 -13.43 4.82 20.08
C LYS A 529 -14.60 4.36 19.19
N PRO A 530 -15.78 4.99 19.29
CA PRO A 530 -16.93 4.68 18.43
C PRO A 530 -16.63 4.73 16.92
N ALA A 531 -15.78 5.68 16.49
CA ALA A 531 -15.36 5.79 15.09
C ALA A 531 -14.58 4.55 14.60
N ASN A 532 -13.71 3.98 15.44
CA ASN A 532 -12.95 2.78 15.09
C ASN A 532 -13.85 1.55 15.01
N ILE A 533 -14.84 1.43 15.91
CA ILE A 533 -15.84 0.37 15.85
C ILE A 533 -16.64 0.44 14.55
N GLN A 534 -17.00 1.65 14.09
CA GLN A 534 -17.69 1.84 12.81
C GLN A 534 -16.81 1.41 11.63
N ARG A 535 -15.51 1.74 11.63
CA ARG A 535 -14.56 1.29 10.61
C ARG A 535 -14.41 -0.23 10.60
N MET A 536 -14.27 -0.84 11.77
CA MET A 536 -14.22 -2.30 11.90
C MET A 536 -15.50 -2.95 11.38
N ARG A 537 -16.68 -2.39 11.70
CA ARG A 537 -17.96 -2.87 11.16
C ARG A 537 -17.98 -2.82 9.64
N ALA A 538 -17.48 -1.75 9.03
CA ALA A 538 -17.38 -1.64 7.58
C ALA A 538 -16.43 -2.71 7.00
N SER A 539 -15.29 -2.96 7.63
CA SER A 539 -14.35 -4.03 7.24
C SER A 539 -14.99 -5.41 7.36
N MET A 540 -15.71 -5.70 8.44
CA MET A 540 -16.45 -6.96 8.62
C MET A 540 -17.54 -7.13 7.56
N GLN A 541 -18.25 -6.05 7.21
CA GLN A 541 -19.26 -6.08 6.15
C GLN A 541 -18.62 -6.34 4.78
N ALA A 542 -17.43 -5.78 4.51
CA ALA A 542 -16.70 -6.07 3.29
C ALA A 542 -16.28 -7.54 3.19
N VAL A 543 -15.73 -8.10 4.28
CA VAL A 543 -15.39 -9.54 4.34
C VAL A 543 -16.64 -10.40 4.16
N LYS A 544 -17.75 -10.04 4.79
CA LYS A 544 -19.03 -10.72 4.62
C LYS A 544 -19.49 -10.72 3.16
N LEU A 545 -19.40 -9.58 2.46
CA LEU A 545 -19.76 -9.51 1.04
C LEU A 545 -18.88 -10.42 0.17
N MET A 546 -17.60 -10.56 0.51
CA MET A 546 -16.72 -11.52 -0.16
C MET A 546 -17.17 -12.97 0.09
N GLN A 547 -17.49 -13.32 1.34
CA GLN A 547 -18.03 -14.65 1.66
C GLN A 547 -19.37 -14.91 0.97
N ASP A 548 -20.27 -13.94 0.94
CA ASP A 548 -21.58 -14.08 0.30
C ASP A 548 -21.42 -14.33 -1.21
N ARG A 549 -20.46 -13.66 -1.86
CA ARG A 549 -20.08 -13.93 -3.26
C ARG A 549 -19.60 -15.38 -3.44
N ASP A 550 -18.72 -15.85 -2.56
CA ASP A 550 -18.16 -17.21 -2.66
C ASP A 550 -19.22 -18.28 -2.38
N ILE A 551 -20.14 -18.03 -1.42
CA ILE A 551 -21.32 -18.86 -1.15
C ILE A 551 -22.21 -18.91 -2.38
N GLN A 552 -22.49 -17.78 -3.02
CA GLN A 552 -23.28 -17.75 -4.26
C GLN A 552 -22.61 -18.59 -5.35
N ALA A 553 -21.30 -18.46 -5.56
CA ALA A 553 -20.56 -19.27 -6.53
C ALA A 553 -20.56 -20.77 -6.19
N ALA A 554 -20.54 -21.13 -4.89
CA ALA A 554 -20.68 -22.50 -4.44
C ALA A 554 -22.11 -23.05 -4.67
N LEU A 555 -23.14 -22.24 -4.41
CA LEU A 555 -24.54 -22.61 -4.67
C LEU A 555 -24.80 -22.83 -6.15
N GLN A 556 -24.28 -21.97 -7.03
CA GLN A 556 -24.37 -22.18 -8.48
C GLN A 556 -23.73 -23.50 -8.93
N ARG A 557 -22.55 -23.83 -8.39
CA ARG A 557 -21.92 -25.14 -8.65
C ARG A 557 -22.75 -26.30 -8.12
N ARG A 558 -23.33 -26.18 -6.93
CA ARG A 558 -24.24 -27.18 -6.36
C ARG A 558 -25.48 -27.38 -7.23
N GLU A 559 -26.08 -26.31 -7.75
CA GLU A 559 -27.22 -26.38 -8.66
C GLU A 559 -26.87 -27.11 -9.97
N MET A 560 -25.69 -26.82 -10.55
CA MET A 560 -25.20 -27.54 -11.73
C MET A 560 -24.98 -29.04 -11.43
N LEU A 561 -24.39 -29.38 -10.28
CA LEU A 561 -24.19 -30.77 -9.87
C LEU A 561 -25.50 -31.51 -9.63
N LEU A 562 -26.48 -30.88 -8.98
CA LEU A 562 -27.81 -31.46 -8.79
C LEU A 562 -28.53 -31.69 -10.12
N SER A 563 -28.40 -30.75 -11.05
CA SER A 563 -28.95 -30.87 -12.41
C SER A 563 -28.30 -32.04 -13.16
N MET A 564 -26.99 -32.23 -12.99
CA MET A 564 -26.26 -33.38 -13.56
C MET A 564 -26.72 -34.71 -12.94
N ILE A 565 -26.87 -34.79 -11.62
CA ILE A 565 -27.38 -36.00 -10.95
C ILE A 565 -28.78 -36.35 -11.45
N LEU A 566 -29.64 -35.35 -11.61
CA LEU A 566 -30.99 -35.55 -12.16
C LEU A 566 -30.92 -36.09 -13.59
N GLU A 567 -30.09 -35.50 -14.45
CA GLU A 567 -29.91 -35.96 -15.84
C GLU A 567 -29.40 -37.41 -15.90
N VAL A 568 -28.44 -37.79 -15.05
CA VAL A 568 -27.96 -39.18 -14.98
C VAL A 568 -29.10 -40.14 -14.61
N ARG A 569 -29.92 -39.79 -13.60
CA ARG A 569 -31.07 -40.59 -13.21
C ARG A 569 -32.15 -40.68 -14.30
N LEU A 570 -32.36 -39.59 -15.04
CA LEU A 570 -33.30 -39.58 -16.16
C LEU A 570 -32.83 -40.46 -17.32
N ARG A 571 -31.52 -40.52 -17.57
CA ARG A 571 -30.94 -41.41 -18.58
C ARG A 571 -31.12 -42.88 -18.21
N ASP A 572 -30.81 -43.25 -16.97
CA ASP A 572 -31.05 -44.62 -16.47
C ASP A 572 -32.52 -45.01 -16.69
N ARG A 573 -33.44 -44.10 -16.35
CA ARG A 573 -34.87 -44.35 -16.52
C ARG A 573 -35.31 -44.39 -17.98
N ALA A 574 -34.72 -43.57 -18.84
CA ALA A 574 -35.00 -43.60 -20.27
C ALA A 574 -34.53 -44.92 -20.88
N GLU A 575 -33.34 -45.40 -20.50
CA GLU A 575 -32.79 -46.68 -20.95
C GLU A 575 -33.66 -47.87 -20.52
N ASP A 576 -34.17 -47.88 -19.28
CA ASP A 576 -35.15 -48.87 -18.82
C ASP A 576 -36.39 -48.91 -19.72
N VAL A 577 -36.92 -47.74 -20.08
CA VAL A 577 -38.12 -47.61 -20.94
C VAL A 577 -37.82 -48.08 -22.36
N TYR A 578 -36.68 -47.68 -22.93
CA TYR A 578 -36.26 -48.12 -24.27
C TYR A 578 -36.10 -49.64 -24.32
N ASN A 579 -35.42 -50.23 -23.34
CA ASN A 579 -35.23 -51.68 -23.23
C ASN A 579 -36.57 -52.42 -23.10
N ALA A 580 -37.51 -51.89 -22.30
CA ALA A 580 -38.86 -52.47 -22.18
C ALA A 580 -39.66 -52.37 -23.48
N THR A 581 -39.58 -51.24 -24.19
CA THR A 581 -40.24 -51.11 -25.50
C THR A 581 -39.64 -52.05 -26.55
N ASP A 582 -38.32 -52.19 -26.59
CA ASP A 582 -37.64 -53.11 -27.52
C ASP A 582 -38.01 -54.56 -27.25
N GLN A 583 -38.07 -54.98 -25.98
CA GLN A 583 -38.59 -56.30 -25.59
C GLN A 583 -40.03 -56.50 -26.04
N SER A 584 -40.92 -55.53 -25.82
CA SER A 584 -42.33 -55.64 -26.24
C SER A 584 -42.49 -55.72 -27.77
N MET A 585 -41.64 -55.00 -28.52
CA MET A 585 -41.63 -55.06 -29.99
C MET A 585 -41.09 -56.41 -30.48
N ALA A 586 -40.04 -56.95 -29.85
CA ALA A 586 -39.52 -58.27 -30.14
C ALA A 586 -40.54 -59.40 -29.85
N GLU A 587 -41.29 -59.30 -28.75
CA GLU A 587 -42.37 -60.23 -28.43
C GLU A 587 -43.53 -60.14 -29.43
N SER A 588 -43.90 -58.93 -29.87
CA SER A 588 -44.97 -58.74 -30.87
C SER A 588 -44.62 -59.30 -32.25
N THR A 589 -43.34 -59.25 -32.64
CA THR A 589 -42.85 -59.81 -33.91
C THR A 589 -42.62 -61.31 -33.84
N GLY A 590 -42.21 -61.85 -32.68
CA GLY A 590 -42.14 -63.30 -32.43
C GLY A 590 -43.51 -63.98 -32.39
N SER A 591 -44.54 -63.31 -31.86
CA SER A 591 -45.91 -63.85 -31.83
C SER A 591 -46.54 -63.96 -33.22
N GLN A 592 -46.18 -63.10 -34.19
CA GLN A 592 -46.70 -63.19 -35.56
C GLN A 592 -46.12 -64.38 -36.33
N ALA A 593 -44.90 -64.82 -36.01
CA ALA A 593 -44.27 -65.98 -36.64
C ALA A 593 -44.84 -67.33 -36.17
N GLN A 594 -45.43 -67.41 -34.97
CA GLN A 594 -46.08 -68.64 -34.47
C GLN A 594 -47.52 -68.83 -34.96
N THR A 595 -48.18 -67.80 -35.50
CA THR A 595 -49.52 -67.90 -36.10
C THR A 595 -49.52 -68.23 -37.60
N GLN A 596 -48.36 -68.47 -38.21
CA GLN A 596 -48.22 -68.84 -39.64
C GLN A 596 -47.70 -70.27 -39.89
N ASN A 597 -47.56 -71.09 -38.86
CA ASN A 597 -47.44 -72.56 -38.98
C ASN A 597 -48.70 -73.20 -38.41
#